data_AF-A0A7C0VEF1-F1
#
_entry.id   AF-A0A7C0VEF1-F1
#
_cell.length_a   1.000
_cell.length_b   1.000
_cell.length_c   1.000
_cell.angle_alpha   90.00
_cell.angle_beta   90.00
_cell.angle_gamma   90.00
#
_symmetry.space_group_name_H-M   'P 1'
#
loop_
_entity.id
_entity.type
_entity.pdbx_description
1 polymer ?
#
loop_
_entity_poly.entity_id
_entity_poly.type
_entity_poly.pdbx_seq_one_letter_code
_entity_poly.pdbx_strand_id
1 'polypeptide(L)'
;MRQSQVVSLEDVAPTLLALLGWKRPSFYQGNNILETAKSRSPSIVLLETYRPEAAEDRFGGVFYPWHLIFTPTTNKIELYHLQNDPGERNNFDLTRINNPEVKLLAQKVMETALKILNEKEETSLDPQALEMLKSLGYIK
;
A
#
# COMPACT_ATOMS: atom_id res chain seq x y z
N MET A 1 15.35 -19.62 8.85
CA MET A 1 16.10 -18.35 8.91
C MET A 1 15.10 -17.22 8.71
N ARG A 2 14.93 -16.32 9.68
CA ARG A 2 13.95 -15.22 9.59
C ARG A 2 14.55 -14.10 8.75
N GLN A 3 13.91 -13.73 7.65
CA GLN A 3 14.30 -12.56 6.86
C GLN A 3 13.57 -11.32 7.40
N SER A 4 14.31 -10.22 7.59
CA SER A 4 13.78 -8.93 8.07
C SER A 4 13.42 -7.98 6.92
N GLN A 5 13.49 -8.44 5.67
CA GLN A 5 13.11 -7.65 4.50
C GLN A 5 11.59 -7.60 4.37
N VAL A 6 11.08 -6.43 3.98
CA VAL A 6 9.69 -6.25 3.59
C VAL A 6 9.47 -6.99 2.27
N VAL A 7 8.34 -7.70 2.20
CA VAL A 7 7.84 -8.34 0.98
C VAL A 7 6.43 -7.86 0.70
N SER A 8 6.01 -7.86 -0.56
CA SER A 8 4.66 -7.44 -0.97
C SER A 8 3.95 -8.50 -1.80
N LEU A 9 2.66 -8.30 -2.03
CA LEU A 9 1.86 -9.14 -2.93
C LEU A 9 2.43 -9.14 -4.35
N GLU A 10 3.03 -8.03 -4.79
CA GLU A 10 3.61 -7.88 -6.12
C GLU A 10 4.83 -8.77 -6.34
N ASP A 11 5.47 -9.24 -5.26
CA ASP A 11 6.63 -10.12 -5.34
C ASP A 11 6.24 -11.58 -5.67
N VAL A 12 4.97 -11.96 -5.51
CA VAL A 12 4.51 -13.35 -5.70
C VAL A 12 4.71 -13.80 -7.15
N ALA A 13 4.17 -13.06 -8.11
CA ALA A 13 4.26 -13.40 -9.52
C ALA A 13 5.71 -13.50 -10.03
N PRO A 14 6.60 -12.50 -9.85
CA PRO A 14 8.00 -12.61 -10.29
C PRO A 14 8.77 -13.73 -9.60
N THR A 15 8.45 -14.05 -8.35
CA THR A 15 9.02 -15.21 -7.65
C THR A 15 8.61 -16.54 -8.30
N LEU A 16 7.32 -16.71 -8.62
CA LEU A 16 6.82 -17.91 -9.30
C LEU A 16 7.42 -18.06 -10.70
N LEU A 17 7.53 -16.97 -11.46
CA LEU A 17 8.15 -16.98 -12.79
C LEU A 17 9.61 -17.46 -12.72
N ALA A 18 10.36 -16.96 -11.74
CA ALA A 18 11.76 -17.36 -11.54
C ALA A 18 11.88 -18.86 -11.19
N LEU A 19 11.00 -19.38 -10.32
CA LEU A 19 10.94 -20.81 -9.99
C LEU A 19 10.67 -21.69 -11.22
N LEU A 20 9.83 -21.21 -12.14
CA LEU A 20 9.49 -21.91 -13.38
C LEU A 20 10.53 -21.73 -14.49
N GLY A 21 11.59 -20.93 -14.25
CA GLY A 21 12.60 -20.60 -15.26
C GLY A 21 12.10 -19.67 -16.37
N TRP A 22 11.01 -18.94 -16.12
CA TRP A 22 10.40 -18.01 -17.07
C TRP A 22 10.97 -16.60 -16.90
N LYS A 23 11.00 -15.84 -18.01
CA LYS A 23 11.43 -14.44 -17.99
C LYS A 23 10.37 -13.56 -17.33
N ARG A 24 10.80 -12.66 -16.44
CA ARG A 24 9.95 -11.63 -15.84
C ARG A 24 9.58 -10.55 -16.88
N PRO A 25 8.28 -10.26 -17.10
CA PRO A 25 7.88 -9.10 -17.87
C PRO A 25 8.36 -7.79 -17.23
N SER A 26 8.69 -6.78 -18.05
CA SER A 26 9.26 -5.51 -17.56
C SER A 26 8.28 -4.66 -16.74
N PHE A 27 6.98 -4.87 -16.90
CA PHE A 27 5.93 -4.13 -16.21
C PHE A 27 5.62 -4.68 -14.80
N TYR A 28 6.21 -5.81 -14.40
CA TYR A 28 6.09 -6.28 -13.02
C TYR A 28 6.89 -5.39 -12.08
N GLN A 29 6.21 -4.90 -11.05
CA GLN A 29 6.79 -3.97 -10.06
C GLN A 29 7.53 -4.72 -8.95
N GLY A 30 7.01 -5.88 -8.52
CA GLY A 30 7.65 -6.72 -7.51
C GLY A 30 8.90 -7.45 -7.99
N ASN A 31 9.59 -8.09 -7.06
CA ASN A 31 10.87 -8.76 -7.27
C ASN A 31 10.81 -10.24 -6.88
N ASN A 32 11.71 -11.03 -7.45
CA ASN A 32 11.91 -12.41 -7.05
C ASN A 32 12.52 -12.46 -5.63
N ILE A 33 11.79 -12.99 -4.65
CA ILE A 33 12.25 -13.05 -3.25
C ILE A 33 13.31 -14.12 -2.98
N LEU A 34 13.53 -15.03 -3.93
CA LEU A 34 14.54 -16.09 -3.81
C LEU A 34 15.93 -15.62 -4.23
N GLU A 35 16.03 -14.46 -4.90
CA GLU A 35 17.31 -13.81 -5.14
C GLU A 35 17.92 -13.34 -3.81
N THR A 36 19.24 -13.50 -3.67
CA THR A 36 19.93 -13.21 -2.42
C THR A 36 19.74 -11.76 -1.99
N ALA A 37 19.41 -11.57 -0.70
CA ALA A 37 19.11 -10.27 -0.08
C ALA A 37 20.15 -9.16 -0.33
N LYS A 38 21.42 -9.51 -0.63
CA LYS A 38 22.49 -8.55 -0.96
C LYS A 38 22.24 -7.77 -2.26
N SER A 39 21.40 -8.30 -3.14
CA SER A 39 21.10 -7.68 -4.45
C SER A 39 19.83 -6.84 -4.43
N ARG A 40 19.11 -6.79 -3.30
CA ARG A 40 17.79 -6.18 -3.23
C ARG A 40 17.89 -4.78 -2.64
N SER A 41 17.64 -3.77 -3.47
CA SER A 41 17.51 -2.39 -3.02
C SER A 41 16.35 -2.28 -2.03
N PRO A 42 16.46 -1.45 -0.98
CA PRO A 42 15.33 -1.18 -0.11
C PRO A 42 14.18 -0.59 -0.93
N SER A 43 13.02 -1.22 -0.86
CA SER A 43 11.83 -0.79 -1.60
C SER A 43 10.74 -0.35 -0.63
N ILE A 44 10.09 0.77 -0.97
CA ILE A 44 8.86 1.19 -0.32
C ILE A 44 7.73 0.29 -0.82
N VAL A 45 7.00 -0.34 0.11
CA VAL A 45 5.76 -1.05 -0.21
C VAL A 45 4.58 -0.12 0.04
N LEU A 46 3.79 0.14 -0.98
CA LEU A 46 2.57 0.95 -0.87
C LEU A 46 1.40 0.05 -0.45
N LEU A 47 0.52 0.61 0.38
CA LEU A 47 -0.65 -0.04 0.93
C LEU A 47 -1.86 0.84 0.67
N GLU A 48 -2.99 0.25 0.32
CA GLU A 48 -4.17 1.00 -0.08
C GLU A 48 -5.42 0.30 0.44
N THR A 49 -6.40 1.09 0.86
CA THR A 49 -7.73 0.61 1.19
C THR A 49 -8.76 1.64 0.71
N TYR A 50 -9.90 1.16 0.22
CA TYR A 50 -10.90 1.97 -0.45
C TYR A 50 -12.31 1.67 0.04
N ARG A 51 -13.19 2.66 -0.07
CA ARG A 51 -14.64 2.44 -0.06
C ARG A 51 -15.10 1.69 -1.31
N PRO A 52 -16.14 0.83 -1.22
CA PRO A 52 -16.96 0.53 -0.03
C PRO A 52 -16.42 -0.54 0.91
N GLU A 53 -15.34 -1.26 0.55
CA GLU A 53 -14.79 -2.37 1.34
C GLU A 53 -14.19 -1.92 2.69
N ALA A 54 -13.80 -0.65 2.79
CA ALA A 54 -13.37 0.02 4.01
C ALA A 54 -14.26 1.22 4.35
N ALA A 55 -14.23 1.64 5.62
CA ALA A 55 -14.98 2.80 6.10
C ALA A 55 -14.54 4.12 5.43
N GLU A 56 -13.27 4.20 5.02
CA GLU A 56 -12.68 5.36 4.36
C GLU A 56 -11.46 4.95 3.54
N ASP A 57 -11.13 5.78 2.56
CA ASP A 57 -9.92 5.61 1.78
C ASP A 57 -8.70 5.91 2.68
N ARG A 58 -7.73 5.00 2.73
CA ARG A 58 -6.45 5.21 3.42
C ARG A 58 -5.30 4.72 2.57
N PHE A 59 -4.21 5.46 2.63
CA PHE A 59 -2.99 5.18 1.88
C PHE A 59 -1.87 4.99 2.87
N GLY A 60 -1.14 3.88 2.73
CA GLY A 60 -0.04 3.53 3.60
C GLY A 60 1.23 3.29 2.82
N GLY A 61 2.34 3.31 3.53
CA GLY A 61 3.63 2.94 2.98
C GLY A 61 4.52 2.34 4.05
N VAL A 62 5.21 1.25 3.71
CA VAL A 62 6.22 0.63 4.56
C VAL A 62 7.58 0.82 3.92
N PHE A 63 8.44 1.52 4.64
CA PHE A 63 9.88 1.53 4.39
C PHE A 63 10.58 1.13 5.68
N TYR A 64 10.80 -0.17 5.85
CA TYR A 64 11.19 -0.73 7.14
C TYR A 64 12.42 -0.02 7.72
N PRO A 65 12.36 0.42 9.00
CA PRO A 65 11.37 0.06 10.02
C PRO A 65 10.12 0.95 10.09
N TRP A 66 9.95 1.91 9.18
CA TRP A 66 8.87 2.89 9.23
C TRP A 66 7.61 2.42 8.50
N HIS A 67 6.46 2.66 9.13
CA HIS A 67 5.15 2.55 8.51
C HIS A 67 4.42 3.87 8.66
N LEU A 68 3.94 4.42 7.55
CA LEU A 68 3.15 5.64 7.51
C LEU A 68 1.77 5.33 6.97
N ILE A 69 0.74 5.90 7.59
CA ILE A 69 -0.64 5.86 7.15
C ILE A 69 -1.14 7.30 6.97
N PHE A 70 -1.75 7.57 5.83
CA PHE A 70 -2.41 8.83 5.50
C PHE A 70 -3.89 8.58 5.26
N THR A 71 -4.71 9.32 5.98
CA THR A 71 -6.17 9.31 5.87
C THR A 71 -6.62 10.67 5.32
N PRO A 72 -6.90 10.78 4.01
CA PRO A 72 -7.15 12.06 3.34
C PRO A 72 -8.38 12.79 3.87
N THR A 73 -9.45 12.06 4.18
CA THR A 73 -10.74 12.58 4.67
C THR A 73 -10.60 13.46 5.91
N THR A 74 -9.66 13.12 6.80
CA THR A 74 -9.39 13.84 8.05
C THR A 74 -8.05 14.56 8.05
N ASN A 75 -7.32 14.50 6.92
CA ASN A 75 -5.93 14.92 6.80
C ASN A 75 -5.03 14.37 7.94
N LYS A 76 -5.34 13.16 8.41
CA LYS A 76 -4.64 12.52 9.53
C LYS A 76 -3.44 11.74 9.00
N ILE A 77 -2.30 11.91 9.66
CA ILE A 77 -1.09 11.15 9.39
C ILE A 77 -0.73 10.36 10.65
N GLU A 78 -0.36 9.10 10.46
CA GLU A 78 0.10 8.20 11.51
C GLU A 78 1.44 7.63 11.09
N LEU A 79 2.41 7.60 12.01
CA LEU A 79 3.76 7.12 11.77
C LEU A 79 4.17 6.17 12.89
N TYR A 80 4.61 4.97 12.52
CA TYR A 80 4.99 3.92 13.46
C TYR A 80 6.38 3.38 13.13
N HIS A 81 7.10 2.93 14.16
CA HIS A 81 8.41 2.29 14.03
C HIS A 81 8.32 0.80 14.35
N LEU A 82 8.05 -0.02 13.33
CA LEU A 82 7.68 -1.44 13.44
C LEU A 82 8.69 -2.32 14.18
N GLN A 83 9.98 -1.95 14.17
CA GLN A 83 11.00 -2.72 14.89
C GLN A 83 10.90 -2.55 16.41
N ASN A 84 10.52 -1.36 16.87
CA ASN A 84 10.46 -1.03 18.30
C ASN A 84 9.03 -1.10 18.84
N ASP A 85 8.05 -0.94 17.94
CA ASP A 85 6.63 -0.97 18.23
C ASP A 85 5.88 -1.76 17.15
N PRO A 86 6.01 -3.10 17.11
CA PRO A 86 5.35 -3.93 16.12
C PRO A 86 3.82 -3.95 16.26
N GLY A 87 3.29 -3.47 17.40
CA GLY A 87 1.87 -3.35 17.66
C GLY A 87 1.30 -1.97 17.35
N GLU A 88 2.12 -1.05 16.83
CA GLU A 88 1.70 0.28 16.35
C GLU A 88 0.91 1.09 17.40
N ARG A 89 1.40 1.06 18.64
CA ARG A 89 0.72 1.69 19.78
C ARG A 89 1.11 3.15 19.97
N ASN A 90 2.28 3.54 19.45
CA ASN A 90 2.89 4.84 19.65
C ASN A 90 3.00 5.55 18.30
N ASN A 91 2.02 6.40 18.01
CA ASN A 91 2.04 7.26 16.83
C ASN A 91 3.07 8.40 17.02
N PHE A 92 4.06 8.47 16.14
CA PHE A 92 5.07 9.51 16.12
C PHE A 92 4.56 10.76 15.40
N ASP A 93 4.85 11.92 15.98
CA ASP A 93 4.60 13.21 15.32
C ASP A 93 5.59 13.40 14.16
N LEU A 94 5.10 13.28 12.93
CA LEU A 94 5.88 13.42 11.70
C LEU A 94 6.71 14.72 11.66
N THR A 95 6.18 15.82 12.21
CA THR A 95 6.86 17.13 12.19
C THR A 95 8.12 17.17 13.05
N ARG A 96 8.22 16.25 14.02
CA ARG A 96 9.37 16.13 14.94
C ARG A 96 10.41 15.14 14.45
N ILE A 97 10.14 14.40 13.39
CA ILE A 97 11.04 13.37 12.86
C ILE A 97 11.90 13.94 11.74
N ASN A 98 13.19 14.12 12.03
CA ASN A 98 14.18 14.51 11.03
C ASN A 98 14.93 13.29 10.47
N ASN A 99 14.21 12.39 9.79
CA ASN A 99 14.78 11.21 9.13
C ASN A 99 14.52 11.28 7.60
N PRO A 100 15.55 11.19 6.74
CA PRO A 100 15.40 11.19 5.28
C PRO A 100 14.48 10.09 4.73
N GLU A 101 14.51 8.89 5.33
CA GLU A 101 13.68 7.74 4.93
C GLU A 101 12.21 8.04 5.19
N VAL A 102 11.90 8.65 6.34
CA VAL A 102 10.55 9.06 6.71
C VAL A 102 10.03 10.16 5.78
N LYS A 103 10.89 11.11 5.41
CA LYS A 103 10.53 12.17 4.44
C LYS A 103 10.21 11.59 3.07
N LEU A 104 11.07 10.68 2.59
CA LEU A 104 10.86 9.98 1.32
C LEU A 104 9.57 9.15 1.34
N LEU A 105 9.33 8.43 2.43
CA LEU A 105 8.12 7.63 2.63
C LEU A 105 6.87 8.50 2.63
N ALA A 106 6.85 9.58 3.40
CA ALA A 106 5.73 10.51 3.48
C ALA A 106 5.42 11.13 2.11
N GLN A 107 6.46 11.60 1.41
CA GLN A 107 6.32 12.13 0.05
C GLN A 107 5.68 11.08 -0.87
N LYS A 108 6.22 9.85 -0.89
CA LYS A 108 5.75 8.80 -1.81
C LYS A 108 4.29 8.42 -1.55
N VAL A 109 3.89 8.29 -0.28
CA VAL A 109 2.51 7.97 0.10
C VAL A 109 1.57 9.10 -0.28
N MET A 110 1.92 10.35 0.02
CA MET A 110 1.08 11.50 -0.28
C MET A 110 0.92 11.74 -1.79
N GLU A 111 2.01 11.65 -2.57
CA GLU A 111 1.96 11.76 -4.03
C GLU A 111 1.07 10.68 -4.64
N THR A 112 1.20 9.44 -4.14
CA THR A 112 0.37 8.30 -4.60
C THR A 112 -1.09 8.54 -4.26
N ALA A 113 -1.39 8.95 -3.02
CA ALA A 113 -2.75 9.25 -2.59
C ALA A 113 -3.39 10.34 -3.44
N LEU A 114 -2.69 11.47 -3.65
CA LEU A 114 -3.19 12.57 -4.47
C LEU A 114 -3.44 12.15 -5.92
N LYS A 115 -2.52 11.39 -6.51
CA LYS A 115 -2.70 10.86 -7.87
C LYS A 115 -3.96 10.00 -7.97
N ILE A 116 -4.11 9.04 -7.06
CA ILE A 116 -5.24 8.11 -7.09
C ILE A 116 -6.56 8.82 -6.85
N LEU A 117 -6.62 9.73 -5.87
CA LEU A 117 -7.84 10.50 -5.60
C LEU A 117 -8.27 11.39 -6.77
N ASN A 118 -7.31 11.90 -7.55
CA ASN A 118 -7.60 12.69 -8.75
C ASN A 118 -8.06 11.81 -9.93
N GLU A 119 -7.57 10.58 -10.02
CA GLU A 119 -7.90 9.63 -11.09
C GLU A 119 -9.17 8.80 -10.77
N LYS A 120 -9.60 8.75 -9.50
CA LYS A 120 -10.75 7.98 -9.05
C LYS A 120 -12.04 8.65 -9.53
N GLU A 121 -12.67 8.06 -10.54
CA GLU A 121 -14.05 8.37 -10.89
C GLU A 121 -15.00 7.69 -9.89
N GLU A 122 -15.85 8.46 -9.20
CA GLU A 122 -16.96 7.88 -8.46
C GLU A 122 -17.96 7.29 -9.45
N THR A 123 -17.97 5.97 -9.57
CA THR A 123 -18.98 5.26 -10.35
C THR A 123 -20.34 5.43 -9.66
N SER A 124 -21.13 6.41 -10.10
CA SER A 124 -22.54 6.46 -9.73
C SER A 124 -23.24 5.32 -10.47
N LEU A 125 -23.83 4.37 -9.73
CA LEU A 125 -24.71 3.39 -10.35
C LEU A 125 -25.85 4.13 -11.05
N ASP A 126 -26.03 3.88 -12.34
CA ASP A 126 -27.17 4.46 -13.04
C ASP A 126 -28.47 3.97 -12.37
N PRO A 127 -29.55 4.78 -12.38
CA PRO A 127 -30.80 4.43 -11.70
C PRO A 127 -31.39 3.09 -12.14
N GLN A 128 -31.20 2.70 -13.39
CA GLN A 128 -31.69 1.44 -13.97
C GLN A 128 -30.85 0.25 -13.47
N ALA A 129 -29.53 0.38 -13.39
CA ALA A 129 -28.65 -0.61 -12.78
C ALA A 129 -28.94 -0.80 -11.28
N LEU A 130 -29.23 0.29 -10.56
CA LEU A 130 -29.62 0.22 -9.15
C LEU A 130 -30.94 -0.55 -8.97
N GLU A 131 -31.97 -0.22 -9.75
CA GLU A 131 -33.26 -0.92 -9.71
C GLU A 131 -33.14 -2.39 -10.14
N MET A 132 -32.30 -2.69 -11.14
CA MET A 132 -31.98 -4.06 -11.53
C MET A 132 -31.34 -4.83 -10.38
N LEU A 133 -30.33 -4.26 -9.73
CA LEU A 133 -29.65 -4.89 -8.59
C LEU A 133 -30.58 -5.07 -7.39
N LYS A 134 -31.51 -4.14 -7.14
CA LYS A 134 -32.59 -4.32 -6.15
C LYS A 134 -33.54 -5.46 -6.52
N SER A 135 -33.98 -5.52 -7.78
CA SER A 135 -34.89 -6.59 -8.26
C SER A 135 -34.27 -7.98 -8.15
N LEU A 136 -32.95 -8.07 -8.29
CA LEU A 136 -32.17 -9.30 -8.17
C LEU A 136 -31.81 -9.64 -6.71
N GLY A 137 -32.12 -8.76 -5.75
CA GLY A 137 -31.87 -8.96 -4.32
C GLY A 137 -30.42 -8.74 -3.88
N TYR A 138 -29.56 -8.18 -4.74
CA TYR A 138 -28.17 -7.83 -4.39
C TYR A 138 -28.08 -6.58 -3.52
N ILE A 139 -29.08 -5.70 -3.63
CA ILE A 139 -29.23 -4.48 -2.82
C ILE A 139 -30.61 -4.53 -2.17
N LYS A 140 -30.70 -4.29 -0.86
CA LYS A 140 -31.96 -4.25 -0.12
C LYS A 140 -32.61 -2.87 -0.17
#